data_AF-A0A3A5UM79-F1
#
_entry.id   AF-A0A3A5UM79-F1
#
_cell.length_a   1.000
_cell.length_b   1.000
_cell.length_c   1.000
_cell.angle_alpha   90.00
_cell.angle_beta   90.00
_cell.angle_gamma   90.00
#
_symmetry.space_group_name_H-M   'P 1'
#
loop_
_entity.id
_entity.type
_entity.pdbx_description
1 polymer ?
#
loop_
_entity_poly.entity_id
_entity_poly.type
_entity_poly.pdbx_seq_one_letter_code
_entity_poly.pdbx_strand_id
1 'polypeptide(L)'
;MSRGKEDGDESPGSYMAKLRYFGRNHIVSQFVGTLGWDIAEDDEEVDVIIVDTFDNQSAEHLQRLEGTIALMRTALDLVETGNVKSFVALTDQSAENGRTRPNVPAGQEHGTRPNGVHGFGTLTVEVLGRLAAKNGAITRIVKHTGTSDEEVCNAAQHAIKTLNSKELYQVLRLDI
;
A
#
# COMPACT_ATOMS: atom_id res chain seq x y z
N MET A 1 -44.34 -14.13 41.04
CA MET A 1 -44.18 -14.73 39.69
C MET A 1 -43.16 -13.91 38.94
N SER A 2 -41.97 -14.48 38.79
CA SER A 2 -40.91 -14.00 37.90
C SER A 2 -41.24 -14.38 36.46
N ARG A 3 -41.02 -13.45 35.53
CA ARG A 3 -40.84 -13.60 34.06
C ARG A 3 -40.63 -12.17 33.57
N GLY A 4 -39.52 -11.75 32.98
CA GLY A 4 -38.37 -12.42 32.40
C GLY A 4 -37.88 -11.38 31.40
N LYS A 5 -36.86 -10.61 31.76
CA LYS A 5 -36.17 -9.75 30.78
C LYS A 5 -35.31 -10.71 29.95
N GLU A 6 -35.65 -10.85 28.69
CA GLU A 6 -34.75 -11.41 27.70
C GLU A 6 -33.64 -10.39 27.52
N ASP A 7 -32.52 -10.63 28.21
CA ASP A 7 -31.25 -9.99 27.90
C ASP A 7 -30.81 -10.57 26.55
N GLY A 8 -31.07 -9.83 25.48
CA GLY A 8 -30.47 -10.03 24.19
C GLY A 8 -28.97 -9.80 24.33
N ASP A 9 -28.23 -10.90 24.46
CA ASP A 9 -26.79 -10.98 24.39
C ASP A 9 -26.34 -10.60 22.96
N GLU A 10 -26.33 -9.31 22.66
CA GLU A 10 -25.57 -8.77 21.54
C GLU A 10 -24.09 -8.90 21.90
N SER A 11 -23.54 -10.09 21.65
CA SER A 11 -22.09 -10.28 21.57
C SER A 11 -21.56 -9.23 20.59
N PRO A 12 -20.67 -8.31 21.01
CA PRO A 12 -20.17 -7.28 20.13
C PRO A 12 -19.44 -7.97 18.98
N GLY A 13 -19.99 -7.86 17.77
CA GLY A 13 -19.32 -8.34 16.58
C GLY A 13 -17.91 -7.78 16.59
N SER A 14 -16.91 -8.67 16.57
CA SER A 14 -15.50 -8.30 16.48
C SER A 14 -15.32 -7.45 15.24
N TYR A 15 -15.30 -6.13 15.40
CA TYR A 15 -15.00 -5.20 14.32
C TYR A 15 -13.55 -5.44 13.91
N MET A 16 -13.35 -6.21 12.83
CA MET A 16 -12.06 -6.34 12.20
C MET A 16 -11.77 -5.06 11.43
N ALA A 17 -10.59 -4.50 11.65
CA ALA A 17 -10.18 -3.30 10.94
C ALA A 17 -10.06 -3.61 9.43
N LYS A 18 -10.60 -2.72 8.61
CA LYS A 18 -10.66 -2.86 7.15
C LYS A 18 -9.38 -2.33 6.50
N LEU A 19 -8.82 -3.10 5.58
CA LEU A 19 -7.64 -2.73 4.81
C LEU A 19 -7.94 -2.78 3.32
N ARG A 20 -7.57 -1.73 2.61
CA ARG A 20 -7.64 -1.65 1.16
C ARG A 20 -6.24 -1.77 0.56
N TYR A 21 -6.05 -2.75 -0.31
CA TYR A 21 -4.78 -2.98 -0.99
C TYR A 21 -4.84 -2.57 -2.46
N PHE A 22 -4.00 -1.63 -2.86
CA PHE A 22 -3.79 -1.19 -4.23
C PHE A 22 -2.46 -1.74 -4.73
N GLY A 23 -2.49 -2.93 -5.33
CA GLY A 23 -1.32 -3.55 -5.92
C GLY A 23 -1.73 -4.74 -6.76
N ARG A 24 -0.81 -5.20 -7.61
CA ARG A 24 -1.03 -6.41 -8.43
C ARG A 24 -0.43 -7.66 -7.79
N ASN A 25 0.37 -7.51 -6.74
CA ASN A 25 0.87 -8.64 -5.99
C ASN A 25 -0.21 -9.19 -5.04
N HIS A 26 -0.99 -10.16 -5.52
CA HIS A 26 -2.03 -10.83 -4.72
C HIS A 26 -1.47 -11.60 -3.52
N ILE A 27 -0.19 -11.94 -3.51
CA ILE A 27 0.46 -12.61 -2.37
C ILE A 27 0.52 -11.64 -1.19
N VAL A 28 0.80 -10.36 -1.44
CA VAL A 28 0.82 -9.33 -0.39
C VAL A 28 -0.57 -9.14 0.20
N SER A 29 -1.63 -9.06 -0.62
CA SER A 29 -3.01 -8.91 -0.12
C SER A 29 -3.46 -10.11 0.71
N GLN A 30 -3.15 -11.33 0.26
CA GLN A 30 -3.41 -12.56 1.03
C GLN A 30 -2.64 -12.58 2.34
N PHE A 31 -1.35 -12.23 2.30
CA PHE A 31 -0.48 -12.18 3.47
C PHE A 31 -1.01 -11.20 4.52
N VAL A 32 -1.38 -9.98 4.15
CA VAL A 32 -1.93 -9.02 5.13
C VAL A 32 -3.26 -9.48 5.70
N GLY A 33 -4.07 -10.24 4.94
CA GLY A 33 -5.26 -10.93 5.47
C GLY A 33 -4.92 -11.91 6.59
N THR A 34 -3.81 -12.66 6.47
CA THR A 34 -3.34 -13.56 7.55
C THR A 34 -2.90 -12.83 8.83
N LEU A 35 -2.66 -11.52 8.77
CA LEU A 35 -2.33 -10.68 9.92
C LEU A 35 -3.59 -10.19 10.67
N GLY A 36 -4.79 -10.62 10.27
CA GLY A 36 -6.06 -10.29 10.92
C GLY A 36 -6.77 -9.05 10.37
N TRP A 37 -6.43 -8.63 9.14
CA TRP A 37 -7.12 -7.54 8.43
C TRP A 37 -8.23 -8.07 7.55
N ASP A 38 -9.37 -7.38 7.54
CA ASP A 38 -10.43 -7.61 6.57
C ASP A 38 -10.12 -6.87 5.27
N ILE A 39 -9.98 -7.59 4.15
CA ILE A 39 -9.53 -7.00 2.88
C ILE A 39 -10.75 -6.47 2.13
N ALA A 40 -10.91 -5.15 2.12
CA ALA A 40 -12.03 -4.49 1.47
C ALA A 40 -11.86 -4.45 -0.06
N GLU A 41 -12.91 -4.84 -0.79
CA GLU A 41 -12.97 -4.77 -2.25
C GLU A 41 -13.60 -3.47 -2.79
N ASP A 42 -14.31 -2.72 -1.94
CA ASP A 42 -15.06 -1.51 -2.29
C ASP A 42 -14.58 -0.27 -1.54
N ASP A 43 -15.02 0.90 -1.98
CA ASP A 43 -14.64 2.23 -1.48
C ASP A 43 -15.37 2.62 -0.17
N GLU A 44 -15.75 1.64 0.64
CA GLU A 44 -16.32 1.88 1.97
C GLU A 44 -15.29 2.48 2.96
N GLU A 45 -15.73 2.83 4.16
CA GLU A 45 -14.86 3.32 5.23
C GLU A 45 -13.73 2.31 5.53
N VAL A 46 -12.50 2.67 5.16
CA VAL A 46 -11.30 1.82 5.29
C VAL A 46 -10.35 2.39 6.34
N ASP A 47 -9.85 1.53 7.24
CA ASP A 47 -8.93 1.95 8.29
C ASP A 47 -7.51 2.17 7.73
N VAL A 48 -7.06 1.27 6.86
CA VAL A 48 -5.71 1.30 6.28
C VAL A 48 -5.77 1.20 4.76
N ILE A 49 -5.03 2.05 4.08
CA ILE A 49 -4.71 1.89 2.67
C ILE A 49 -3.25 1.43 2.55
N ILE A 50 -3.01 0.38 1.77
CA ILE A 50 -1.67 0.00 1.30
C ILE A 50 -1.62 0.19 -0.21
N VAL A 51 -0.62 0.93 -0.68
CA VAL A 51 -0.32 1.08 -2.11
C VAL A 51 1.00 0.40 -2.42
N ASP A 52 0.96 -0.62 -3.26
CA ASP A 52 2.13 -1.30 -3.81
C ASP A 52 2.38 -0.79 -5.23
N THR A 53 3.47 -0.03 -5.39
CA THR A 53 3.85 0.55 -6.69
C THR A 53 4.68 -0.39 -7.56
N PHE A 54 4.79 -1.66 -7.18
CA PHE A 54 5.53 -2.63 -7.94
C PHE A 54 4.82 -2.94 -9.26
N ASP A 55 5.62 -3.03 -10.32
CA ASP A 55 5.15 -3.31 -11.67
C ASP A 55 4.32 -4.59 -11.74
N ASN A 56 3.31 -4.60 -12.60
CA ASN A 56 2.55 -5.81 -12.94
C ASN A 56 3.33 -6.80 -13.82
N GLN A 57 4.60 -6.50 -14.10
CA GLN A 57 5.55 -7.28 -14.91
C GLN A 57 5.05 -7.60 -16.33
N SER A 58 4.05 -6.87 -16.83
CA SER A 58 3.58 -7.06 -18.21
C SER A 58 4.72 -6.77 -19.18
N ALA A 59 4.83 -7.59 -20.23
CA ALA A 59 5.76 -7.33 -21.33
C ALA A 59 5.37 -6.06 -22.13
N GLU A 60 4.11 -5.62 -22.02
CA GLU A 60 3.56 -4.47 -22.73
C GLU A 60 3.63 -3.19 -21.88
N HIS A 61 4.32 -2.17 -22.38
CA HIS A 61 4.58 -0.92 -21.64
C HIS A 61 3.32 -0.12 -21.28
N LEU A 62 2.28 -0.12 -22.11
CA LEU A 62 1.02 0.57 -21.80
C LEU A 62 0.26 -0.13 -20.67
N GLN A 63 0.24 -1.47 -20.67
CA GLN A 63 -0.38 -2.25 -19.61
C GLN A 63 0.36 -2.07 -18.26
N ARG A 64 1.69 -1.89 -18.29
CA ARG A 64 2.46 -1.54 -17.10
C ARG A 64 2.07 -0.16 -16.54
N LEU A 65 1.91 0.82 -17.43
CA LEU A 65 1.52 2.18 -17.07
C LEU A 65 0.10 2.22 -16.48
N GLU A 66 -0.88 1.58 -17.11
CA GLU A 66 -2.24 1.42 -16.58
C GLU A 66 -2.22 0.72 -15.22
N GLY A 67 -1.42 -0.33 -15.09
CA GLY A 67 -1.29 -1.11 -13.86
C GLY A 67 -0.77 -0.33 -12.65
N THR A 68 -0.03 0.75 -12.85
CA THR A 68 0.53 1.56 -11.75
C THR A 68 -0.22 2.89 -11.61
N ILE A 69 -0.44 3.63 -12.70
CA ILE A 69 -1.05 4.97 -12.65
C ILE A 69 -2.53 4.90 -12.26
N ALA A 70 -3.29 3.93 -12.78
CA ALA A 70 -4.72 3.82 -12.44
C ALA A 70 -4.90 3.51 -10.94
N LEU A 71 -4.08 2.59 -10.39
CA LEU A 71 -4.10 2.26 -8.96
C LEU A 71 -3.73 3.47 -8.08
N MET A 72 -2.69 4.22 -8.46
CA MET A 72 -2.28 5.42 -7.74
C MET A 72 -3.37 6.50 -7.77
N ARG A 73 -4.09 6.64 -8.89
CA ARG A 73 -5.22 7.58 -9.00
C ARG A 73 -6.36 7.17 -8.08
N THR A 74 -6.76 5.89 -8.06
CA THR A 74 -7.83 5.43 -7.17
C THR A 74 -7.44 5.60 -5.70
N ALA A 75 -6.18 5.32 -5.34
CA ALA A 75 -5.67 5.58 -4.01
C ALA A 75 -5.72 7.07 -3.64
N LEU A 76 -5.42 7.96 -4.61
CA LEU A 76 -5.55 9.41 -4.43
C LEU A 76 -7.00 9.82 -4.19
N ASP A 77 -7.94 9.34 -5.00
CA ASP A 77 -9.36 9.66 -4.87
C ASP A 77 -9.86 9.28 -3.46
N LEU A 78 -9.45 8.12 -2.92
CA LEU A 78 -9.76 7.73 -1.53
C LEU A 78 -9.10 8.61 -0.48
N VAL A 79 -7.81 8.94 -0.65
CA VAL A 79 -7.09 9.84 0.29
C VAL A 79 -7.74 11.23 0.32
N GLU A 80 -8.26 11.71 -0.80
CA GLU A 80 -8.97 12.99 -0.88
C GLU A 80 -10.32 13.00 -0.15
N THR A 81 -10.97 11.84 0.02
CA THR A 81 -12.21 11.76 0.83
C THR A 81 -11.97 12.08 2.31
N GLY A 82 -10.73 11.94 2.81
CA GLY A 82 -10.37 12.20 4.20
C GLY A 82 -10.75 11.11 5.20
N ASN A 83 -11.37 10.00 4.76
CA ASN A 83 -11.82 8.92 5.65
C ASN A 83 -10.75 7.85 5.94
N VAL A 84 -9.49 8.13 5.59
CA VAL A 84 -8.38 7.17 5.71
C VAL A 84 -7.63 7.41 7.02
N LYS A 85 -7.63 6.43 7.94
CA LYS A 85 -6.92 6.57 9.23
C LYS A 85 -5.42 6.36 9.07
N SER A 86 -5.00 5.49 8.14
CA SER A 86 -3.60 5.15 7.92
C SER A 86 -3.31 4.88 6.45
N PHE A 87 -2.14 5.32 6.00
CA PHE A 87 -1.68 5.17 4.63
C PHE A 87 -0.28 4.54 4.62
N VAL A 88 -0.10 3.50 3.84
CA VAL A 88 1.17 2.84 3.60
C VAL A 88 1.43 2.83 2.11
N ALA A 89 2.66 3.15 1.72
CA ALA A 89 3.12 2.89 0.37
C ALA A 89 4.40 2.07 0.37
N LEU A 90 4.45 1.06 -0.49
CA LEU A 90 5.60 0.22 -0.78
C LEU A 90 6.18 0.65 -2.13
N THR A 91 7.45 1.00 -2.13
CA THR A 91 8.18 1.41 -3.34
C THR A 91 9.59 0.86 -3.32
N ASP A 92 10.15 0.63 -4.50
CA ASP A 92 11.57 0.35 -4.62
C ASP A 92 12.41 1.63 -4.44
N GLN A 93 13.72 1.46 -4.28
CA GLN A 93 14.69 2.55 -4.15
C GLN A 93 15.20 3.09 -5.51
N SER A 94 14.61 2.66 -6.65
CA SER A 94 15.21 2.88 -7.98
C SER A 94 15.22 4.36 -8.39
N ALA A 95 14.18 5.12 -8.02
CA ALA A 95 14.02 6.52 -8.42
C ALA A 95 14.98 7.49 -7.72
N GLU A 96 15.54 7.12 -6.56
CA GLU A 96 16.39 8.02 -5.76
C GLU A 96 17.83 8.11 -6.25
N ASN A 97 18.35 7.00 -6.76
CA ASN A 97 19.78 6.85 -7.03
C ASN A 97 20.08 6.63 -8.51
N GLY A 98 19.07 6.77 -9.39
CA GLY A 98 19.20 6.47 -10.82
C GLY A 98 19.53 5.00 -11.09
N ARG A 99 19.22 4.10 -10.13
CA ARG A 99 19.52 2.67 -10.26
C ARG A 99 18.44 1.99 -11.08
N THR A 100 18.87 1.07 -11.94
CA THR A 100 17.95 0.19 -12.65
C THR A 100 17.25 -0.74 -11.66
N ARG A 101 15.97 -0.97 -11.90
CA ARG A 101 15.19 -1.91 -11.09
C ARG A 101 15.67 -3.36 -11.36
N PRO A 102 15.87 -4.20 -10.34
CA PRO A 102 16.50 -5.52 -10.48
C PRO A 102 15.74 -6.52 -11.38
N ASN A 103 14.47 -6.27 -11.68
CA ASN A 103 13.60 -7.18 -12.44
C ASN A 103 13.14 -6.60 -13.80
N VAL A 104 13.96 -5.76 -14.43
CA VAL A 104 13.67 -5.24 -15.79
C VAL A 104 14.44 -6.08 -16.82
N PRO A 105 13.76 -6.82 -17.71
CA PRO A 105 14.43 -7.50 -18.80
C PRO A 105 15.18 -6.50 -19.69
N ALA A 106 16.39 -6.87 -20.11
CA ALA A 106 17.19 -6.06 -21.03
C ALA A 106 16.40 -5.76 -22.34
N GLY A 107 16.41 -4.50 -22.78
CA GLY A 107 15.66 -4.04 -23.95
C GLY A 107 14.23 -3.59 -23.67
N GLN A 108 13.78 -3.59 -22.40
CA GLN A 108 12.47 -3.05 -21.99
C GLN A 108 12.58 -1.76 -21.17
N GLU A 109 13.65 -0.98 -21.37
CA GLU A 109 13.93 0.27 -20.67
C GLU A 109 13.15 1.50 -21.20
N HIS A 110 12.06 1.27 -21.93
CA HIS A 110 11.29 2.32 -22.59
C HIS A 110 9.88 2.47 -21.96
N GLY A 111 9.42 3.72 -21.78
CA GLY A 111 8.12 4.07 -21.21
C GLY A 111 8.22 4.83 -19.88
N THR A 112 7.50 4.38 -18.85
CA THR A 112 7.53 4.94 -17.47
C THR A 112 8.90 4.86 -16.79
N ARG A 113 9.89 4.21 -17.43
CA ARG A 113 11.19 3.91 -16.87
C ARG A 113 12.33 4.14 -17.86
N PRO A 114 12.67 5.39 -18.22
CA PRO A 114 13.79 5.66 -19.10
C PRO A 114 15.06 4.99 -18.57
N ASN A 115 15.70 4.14 -19.38
CA ASN A 115 16.90 3.37 -18.99
C ASN A 115 16.69 2.47 -17.77
N GLY A 116 15.47 1.95 -17.54
CA GLY A 116 15.16 1.04 -16.44
C GLY A 116 15.03 1.73 -15.07
N VAL A 117 15.11 3.07 -15.03
CA VAL A 117 14.96 3.91 -13.84
C VAL A 117 13.53 4.41 -13.75
N HIS A 118 12.82 4.06 -12.67
CA HIS A 118 11.45 4.53 -12.46
C HIS A 118 11.43 5.97 -11.92
N GLY A 119 11.61 6.96 -12.80
CA GLY A 119 11.80 8.36 -12.38
C GLY A 119 10.62 9.01 -11.64
N PHE A 120 9.40 8.48 -11.76
CA PHE A 120 8.19 9.10 -11.19
C PHE A 120 7.60 8.37 -9.97
N GLY A 121 7.93 7.09 -9.75
CA GLY A 121 7.27 6.27 -8.73
C GLY A 121 7.43 6.82 -7.31
N THR A 122 8.68 7.00 -6.85
CA THR A 122 8.95 7.39 -5.46
C THR A 122 8.47 8.80 -5.14
N LEU A 123 8.63 9.77 -6.06
CA LEU A 123 8.17 11.14 -5.83
C LEU A 123 6.64 11.21 -5.75
N THR A 124 5.92 10.53 -6.66
CA THR A 124 4.45 10.48 -6.62
C THR A 124 3.94 9.84 -5.34
N VAL A 125 4.58 8.76 -4.90
CA VAL A 125 4.26 8.07 -3.65
C VAL A 125 4.46 8.97 -2.43
N GLU A 126 5.57 9.71 -2.37
CA GLU A 126 5.78 10.62 -1.25
C GLU A 126 4.85 11.84 -1.27
N VAL A 127 4.48 12.35 -2.46
CA VAL A 127 3.48 13.42 -2.58
C VAL A 127 2.12 12.93 -2.06
N LEU A 128 1.70 11.74 -2.49
CA LEU A 128 0.46 11.10 -2.02
C LEU A 128 0.50 10.88 -0.50
N GLY A 129 1.63 10.39 0.03
CA GLY A 129 1.80 10.19 1.46
C GLY A 129 1.77 11.49 2.27
N ARG A 130 2.36 12.57 1.76
CA ARG A 130 2.27 13.89 2.40
C ARG A 130 0.83 14.43 2.38
N LEU A 131 0.07 14.18 1.31
CA LEU A 131 -1.34 14.55 1.23
C LEU A 131 -2.17 13.77 2.26
N ALA A 132 -1.99 12.45 2.35
CA ALA A 132 -2.64 11.61 3.34
C ALA A 132 -2.34 12.09 4.78
N ALA A 133 -1.07 12.38 5.08
CA ALA A 133 -0.67 12.93 6.38
C ALA A 133 -1.30 14.30 6.66
N LYS A 134 -1.39 15.18 5.65
CA LYS A 134 -2.06 16.48 5.76
C LYS A 134 -3.56 16.32 6.07
N ASN A 135 -4.18 15.25 5.59
CA ASN A 135 -5.57 14.89 5.89
C ASN A 135 -5.71 14.13 7.23
N GLY A 136 -4.64 13.96 8.00
CA GLY A 136 -4.65 13.37 9.34
C GLY A 136 -4.32 11.87 9.40
N ALA A 137 -4.03 11.23 8.26
CA ALA A 137 -3.68 9.82 8.23
C ALA A 137 -2.26 9.56 8.76
N ILE A 138 -2.09 8.50 9.55
CA ILE A 138 -0.74 8.03 9.90
C ILE A 138 -0.11 7.39 8.67
N THR A 139 0.99 7.96 8.19
CA THR A 139 1.55 7.68 6.87
C THR A 139 2.95 7.06 6.95
N ARG A 140 3.16 5.95 6.24
CA ARG A 140 4.45 5.26 6.10
C ARG A 140 4.80 5.05 4.63
N ILE A 141 5.95 5.56 4.21
CA ILE A 141 6.54 5.26 2.91
C ILE A 141 7.69 4.29 3.13
N VAL A 142 7.52 3.03 2.74
CA VAL A 142 8.56 2.01 2.88
C VAL A 142 9.27 1.81 1.55
N LYS A 143 10.56 2.11 1.58
CA LYS A 143 11.48 1.99 0.46
C LYS A 143 12.34 0.75 0.69
N HIS A 144 12.17 -0.29 -0.12
CA HIS A 144 12.88 -1.55 0.10
C HIS A 144 13.66 -2.06 -1.11
N THR A 145 14.68 -2.89 -0.86
CA THR A 145 15.49 -3.56 -1.89
C THR A 145 14.95 -4.91 -2.34
N GLY A 146 13.96 -5.44 -1.61
CA GLY A 146 13.37 -6.76 -1.87
C GLY A 146 12.95 -6.97 -3.32
N THR A 147 13.26 -8.16 -3.82
CA THR A 147 13.01 -8.63 -5.20
C THR A 147 12.06 -9.82 -5.26
N SER A 148 11.77 -10.45 -4.12
CA SER A 148 10.85 -11.58 -3.94
C SER A 148 9.55 -11.17 -3.24
N ASP A 149 8.51 -11.98 -3.40
CA ASP A 149 7.21 -11.74 -2.74
C ASP A 149 7.32 -11.77 -1.20
N GLU A 150 8.20 -12.63 -0.67
CA GLU A 150 8.46 -12.73 0.78
C GLU A 150 9.03 -11.42 1.33
N GLU A 151 10.01 -10.82 0.63
CA GLU A 151 10.60 -9.55 1.02
C GLU A 151 9.57 -8.40 0.94
N VAL A 152 8.71 -8.38 -0.08
CA VAL A 152 7.61 -7.39 -0.17
C VAL A 152 6.62 -7.57 0.98
N CYS A 153 6.28 -8.81 1.34
CA CYS A 153 5.43 -9.10 2.50
C CYS A 153 6.07 -8.64 3.82
N ASN A 154 7.38 -8.85 3.98
CA ASN A 154 8.14 -8.37 5.13
C ASN A 154 8.13 -6.83 5.22
N ALA A 155 8.26 -6.13 4.08
CA ALA A 155 8.12 -4.67 4.01
C ALA A 155 6.71 -4.20 4.41
N ALA A 156 5.66 -4.85 3.92
CA ALA A 156 4.27 -4.58 4.29
C ALA A 156 4.03 -4.78 5.80
N GLN A 157 4.51 -5.91 6.35
CA GLN A 157 4.38 -6.20 7.78
C GLN A 157 5.11 -5.15 8.64
N HIS A 158 6.31 -4.76 8.23
CA HIS A 158 7.09 -3.72 8.90
C HIS A 158 6.32 -2.39 8.90
N ALA A 159 5.79 -1.98 7.75
CA ALA A 159 5.00 -0.76 7.62
C ALA A 159 3.82 -0.75 8.62
N ILE A 160 3.01 -1.81 8.64
CA ILE A 160 1.85 -1.95 9.52
C ILE A 160 2.26 -1.83 10.99
N LYS A 161 3.34 -2.51 11.41
CA LYS A 161 3.83 -2.44 12.81
C LYS A 161 4.22 -1.01 13.21
N THR A 162 4.71 -0.22 12.27
CA THR A 162 5.11 1.18 12.52
C THR A 162 3.95 2.17 12.51
N LEU A 163 2.72 1.76 12.15
CA LEU A 163 1.55 2.65 12.21
C LEU A 163 1.23 3.11 13.65
N ASN A 164 1.66 2.37 14.66
CA ASN A 164 1.51 2.77 16.06
C ASN A 164 2.52 3.84 16.53
N SER A 165 3.39 4.33 15.65
CA SER A 165 4.33 5.41 15.99
C SER A 165 3.62 6.76 16.16
N LYS A 166 4.18 7.63 16.99
CA LYS A 166 3.65 8.99 17.24
C LYS A 166 3.81 9.95 16.06
N GLU A 167 4.59 9.57 15.05
CA GLU A 167 4.83 10.42 13.88
C GLU A 167 3.75 10.20 12.82
N LEU A 168 3.15 11.31 12.35
CA LEU A 168 2.13 11.30 11.29
C LEU A 168 2.70 10.91 9.93
N TYR A 169 3.99 11.15 9.68
CA TYR A 169 4.62 10.85 8.39
C TYR A 169 6.04 10.34 8.61
N GLN A 170 6.35 9.17 8.06
CA GLN A 170 7.70 8.61 8.06
C GLN A 170 8.06 7.99 6.72
N VAL A 171 9.32 8.15 6.34
CA VAL A 171 9.95 7.42 5.25
C VAL A 171 10.93 6.43 5.85
N LEU A 172 10.70 5.15 5.60
CA LEU A 172 11.49 4.03 6.10
C LEU A 172 12.29 3.43 4.94
N ARG A 173 13.55 3.05 5.21
CA ARG A 173 14.38 2.30 4.27
C ARG A 173 14.65 0.92 4.84
N LEU A 174 14.41 -0.12 4.04
CA LEU A 174 14.63 -1.51 4.41
C LEU A 174 15.55 -2.16 3.38
N ASP A 175 16.71 -2.60 3.84
CA ASP A 175 17.61 -3.44 3.04
C ASP A 175 17.29 -4.90 3.37
N ILE A 176 16.44 -5.47 2.53
CA ILE A 176 15.89 -6.84 2.61
C ILE A 176 16.05 -7.54 1.28
#